data_AF-A0A1B6LMI5-F1
#
_entry.id   AF-A0A1B6LMI5-F1
#
_cell.length_a   1.000
_cell.length_b   1.000
_cell.length_c   1.000
_cell.angle_alpha   90.00
_cell.angle_beta   90.00
_cell.angle_gamma   90.00
#
_symmetry.space_group_name_H-M   'P 1'
#
loop_
_entity.id
_entity.type
_entity.pdbx_description
1 polymer ?
#
loop_
_entity_poly.entity_id
_entity_poly.type
_entity_poly.pdbx_seq_one_letter_code
_entity_poly.pdbx_strand_id
1 'polypeptide(L)'
;RLRHFAGTVTYNVTGFIEKNNDFLPRDISMAMYRCQHPLLKTLFPEGNPKRACVKRPVTTGTQFKIAIQGLIRNLTTKQPHYVRCIKPNELKQPRIFEMALVQHQVRYLGLLETVRVRRCGFCFRLSYSQFLARYKMLSLQTWPCWLGTAV
;
A
#
# COMPACT_ATOMS: atom_id res chain seq x y z
N ARG A 1 21.27 8.49 -8.57
CA ARG A 1 20.66 7.21 -8.12
C ARG A 1 19.96 7.47 -6.80
N LEU A 2 18.67 7.14 -6.66
CA LEU A 2 17.88 7.41 -5.45
C LEU A 2 17.69 6.12 -4.67
N ARG A 3 17.89 6.16 -3.35
CA ARG A 3 17.79 4.98 -2.48
C ARG A 3 16.37 4.85 -1.93
N HIS A 4 15.70 3.76 -2.24
CA HIS A 4 14.41 3.36 -1.67
C HIS A 4 14.60 2.19 -0.70
N PHE A 5 13.59 1.90 0.11
CA PHE A 5 13.59 0.73 0.99
C PHE A 5 13.78 -0.59 0.21
N ALA A 6 13.25 -0.66 -1.02
CA ALA A 6 13.35 -1.82 -1.91
C ALA A 6 14.72 -1.96 -2.61
N GLY A 7 15.57 -0.93 -2.54
CA GLY A 7 16.85 -0.88 -3.25
C GLY A 7 17.11 0.47 -3.92
N THR A 8 18.21 0.53 -4.67
CA THR A 8 18.60 1.76 -5.40
C THR A 8 17.96 1.79 -6.78
N VAL A 9 17.30 2.90 -7.12
CA VAL A 9 16.63 3.10 -8.40
C VAL A 9 17.31 4.23 -9.18
N THR A 10 17.46 4.04 -10.48
CA THR A 10 17.93 5.06 -11.41
C THR A 10 16.74 5.57 -12.20
N TYR A 11 16.45 6.86 -12.11
CA TYR A 11 15.37 7.50 -12.85
C TYR A 11 15.91 8.14 -14.12
N ASN A 12 15.17 7.98 -15.22
CA ASN A 12 15.39 8.74 -16.44
C ASN A 12 14.53 10.01 -16.39
N VAL A 13 15.14 11.18 -16.57
CA VAL A 13 14.46 12.49 -16.53
C VAL A 13 13.70 12.83 -17.83
N THR A 14 13.93 12.07 -18.91
CA THR A 14 13.26 12.29 -20.19
C THR A 14 11.73 12.29 -20.02
N GLY A 15 11.08 13.37 -20.45
CA GLY A 15 9.63 13.53 -20.40
C GLY A 15 9.05 13.84 -19.01
N PHE A 16 9.86 14.11 -17.98
CA PHE A 16 9.34 14.45 -16.64
C PHE A 16 8.48 15.71 -16.64
N ILE A 17 8.90 16.75 -17.38
CA ILE A 17 8.19 18.03 -17.46
C ILE A 17 6.85 17.85 -18.18
N GLU A 18 6.88 17.20 -19.36
CA GLU A 18 5.69 16.90 -20.16
C GLU A 18 4.67 16.07 -19.38
N LYS A 19 5.12 14.99 -18.73
CA LYS A 19 4.26 14.12 -17.91
C LYS A 19 3.72 14.80 -16.65
N ASN A 20 4.35 15.88 -16.19
CA ASN A 20 3.90 16.65 -15.03
C ASN A 20 2.99 17.82 -15.41
N ASN A 21 2.95 18.18 -16.70
CA ASN A 21 2.13 19.26 -17.21
C ASN A 21 0.71 18.75 -17.51
N ASP A 22 -0.18 18.90 -16.54
CA ASP A 22 -1.60 18.56 -16.64
C ASP A 22 -2.45 19.83 -16.79
N PHE A 23 -2.12 20.64 -17.78
CA PHE A 23 -2.87 21.85 -18.08
C PHE A 23 -4.08 21.50 -18.95
N LEU A 24 -5.27 21.56 -18.35
CA LEU A 24 -6.53 21.55 -19.08
C LEU A 24 -7.07 22.98 -19.21
N PRO A 25 -7.01 23.59 -20.41
CA PRO A 25 -7.61 24.90 -20.65
C PRO A 25 -9.12 24.88 -20.35
N ARG A 26 -9.61 25.96 -19.73
CA ARG A 26 -11.03 26.09 -19.40
C ARG A 26 -11.94 26.02 -20.64
N ASP A 27 -11.46 26.52 -21.78
CA ASP A 27 -12.22 26.51 -23.03
C ASP A 27 -12.55 25.10 -23.50
N ILE A 28 -11.66 24.13 -23.23
CA ILE A 28 -11.90 22.72 -23.52
C ILE A 28 -13.01 22.18 -22.61
N SER A 29 -12.92 22.43 -21.29
CA SER A 29 -13.99 22.04 -20.35
C SER A 29 -15.33 22.69 -20.70
N MET A 30 -15.35 23.96 -21.12
CA MET A 30 -16.57 24.64 -21.57
C MET A 30 -17.15 24.01 -22.84
N ALA A 31 -16.31 23.70 -23.83
CA ALA A 31 -16.73 23.04 -25.06
C ALA A 31 -17.38 21.69 -24.75
N MET A 32 -16.75 20.87 -23.89
CA MET A 32 -17.27 19.58 -23.47
C MET A 32 -18.59 19.71 -22.68
N TYR A 33 -18.72 20.72 -21.82
CA TYR A 33 -19.96 20.98 -21.09
C TYR A 33 -21.12 21.45 -21.99
N ARG A 34 -20.81 22.13 -23.10
CA ARG A 34 -21.82 22.57 -24.09
C ARG A 34 -22.30 21.45 -25.00
N CYS A 35 -21.55 20.36 -25.13
CA CYS A 35 -21.97 19.19 -25.91
C CYS A 35 -23.34 18.68 -25.44
N GLN A 36 -24.17 18.19 -26.37
CA GLN A 36 -25.50 17.66 -26.03
C GLN A 36 -25.45 16.36 -25.23
N HIS A 37 -24.32 15.64 -25.28
CA HIS A 37 -24.14 14.35 -24.61
C HIS A 37 -24.15 14.50 -23.07
N PRO A 38 -25.10 13.87 -22.35
CA PRO A 38 -25.24 14.03 -20.90
C PRO A 38 -23.98 13.67 -20.11
N LEU A 39 -23.27 12.59 -20.48
CA LEU A 39 -22.03 12.17 -19.83
C LEU A 39 -20.95 13.26 -19.85
N LEU A 40 -20.75 13.97 -20.96
CA LEU A 40 -19.72 15.01 -21.06
C LEU A 40 -20.03 16.19 -20.13
N LYS A 41 -21.31 16.54 -19.97
CA LYS A 41 -21.74 17.54 -18.99
C LYS A 41 -21.43 17.13 -17.54
N THR A 42 -21.54 15.83 -17.25
CA THR A 42 -21.22 15.28 -15.91
C THR A 42 -19.72 15.19 -15.65
N LEU A 43 -18.91 14.91 -16.68
CA LEU A 43 -17.45 14.78 -16.56
C LEU A 43 -16.73 16.12 -16.47
N PHE A 44 -17.26 17.18 -17.11
CA PHE A 44 -16.65 18.52 -17.14
C PHE A 44 -17.53 19.60 -16.48
N PRO A 45 -17.91 19.44 -15.20
CA PRO A 45 -18.83 20.36 -14.55
C PRO A 45 -18.22 21.76 -14.32
N GLU A 46 -16.89 21.90 -14.32
CA GLU A 46 -16.15 23.17 -14.29
C GLU A 46 -16.28 24.00 -15.58
N GLY A 47 -16.73 23.38 -16.67
CA GLY A 47 -17.13 24.06 -17.90
C GLY A 47 -18.43 24.87 -17.77
N ASN A 48 -19.18 24.70 -16.67
CA ASN A 48 -20.39 25.47 -16.42
C ASN A 48 -20.05 26.97 -16.16
N PRO A 49 -20.58 27.92 -16.95
CA PRO A 49 -20.33 29.35 -16.75
C PRO A 49 -20.73 29.87 -15.37
N LYS A 50 -21.68 29.20 -14.71
CA LYS A 50 -22.16 29.55 -13.36
C LYS A 50 -21.18 29.17 -12.25
N ARG A 51 -20.19 28.30 -12.51
CA ARG A 51 -19.16 27.94 -11.52
C ARG A 51 -17.95 28.86 -11.65
N ALA A 52 -17.47 29.35 -10.50
CA ALA A 52 -16.26 30.15 -10.42
C ALA A 52 -15.03 29.32 -10.81
N CYS A 53 -14.12 29.93 -11.60
CA CYS A 53 -12.88 29.29 -12.02
C CYS A 53 -11.87 29.27 -10.88
N VAL A 54 -11.31 28.09 -10.58
CA VAL A 54 -10.19 27.96 -9.63
C VAL A 54 -8.91 28.43 -10.33
N LYS A 55 -8.10 29.24 -9.63
CA LYS A 55 -7.08 30.12 -10.23
C LYS A 55 -5.74 29.47 -10.57
N ARG A 56 -5.48 28.19 -10.27
CA ARG A 56 -4.25 27.52 -10.72
C ARG A 56 -4.50 26.05 -11.09
N PRO A 57 -4.07 25.61 -12.29
CA PRO A 57 -4.01 24.19 -12.61
C PRO A 57 -2.96 23.52 -11.73
N VAL A 58 -3.38 22.45 -11.06
CA VAL A 58 -2.49 21.63 -10.24
C VAL A 58 -1.70 20.70 -11.16
N THR A 59 -0.37 20.76 -11.09
CA THR A 59 0.51 19.81 -11.79
C THR A 59 0.17 18.36 -11.41
N THR A 60 0.46 17.42 -12.30
CA THR A 60 0.21 15.99 -12.07
C THR A 60 0.83 15.51 -10.75
N GLY A 61 2.07 15.92 -10.47
CA GLY A 61 2.76 15.59 -9.23
C GLY A 61 2.06 16.12 -7.98
N THR A 62 1.51 17.35 -8.02
CA THR A 62 0.73 17.89 -6.90
C THR A 62 -0.58 17.12 -6.69
N GLN A 63 -1.28 16.74 -7.77
CA GLN A 63 -2.49 15.93 -7.68
C GLN A 63 -2.21 14.57 -7.04
N PHE A 64 -1.16 13.87 -7.51
CA PHE A 64 -0.74 12.59 -6.92
C PHE A 64 -0.37 12.72 -5.44
N LYS A 65 0.34 13.79 -5.06
CA LYS A 65 0.68 14.05 -3.65
C LYS A 65 -0.59 14.22 -2.78
N ILE A 66 -1.56 15.02 -3.24
CA ILE A 66 -2.81 15.24 -2.52
C ILE A 66 -3.61 13.94 -2.40
N ALA A 67 -3.71 13.16 -3.48
CA ALA A 67 -4.41 11.89 -3.50
C ALA A 67 -3.78 10.86 -2.53
N ILE A 68 -2.46 10.72 -2.55
CA ILE A 68 -1.72 9.84 -1.62
C ILE A 68 -1.93 10.29 -0.16
N GLN A 69 -1.85 11.60 0.12
CA GLN A 69 -2.10 12.11 1.46
C GLN A 69 -3.54 11.86 1.92
N GLY A 70 -4.53 12.00 1.03
CA GLY A 70 -5.93 11.66 1.30
C GLY A 70 -6.10 10.18 1.65
N LEU A 71 -5.47 9.30 0.87
CA LEU A 71 -5.48 7.86 1.12
C LEU A 71 -4.84 7.51 2.47
N ILE A 72 -3.67 8.07 2.79
CA ILE A 72 -2.98 7.84 4.07
C ILE A 72 -3.87 8.28 5.24
N ARG A 73 -4.49 9.47 5.17
CA ARG A 73 -5.42 9.92 6.21
C ARG A 73 -6.57 8.94 6.43
N ASN A 74 -7.15 8.41 5.35
CA ASN A 74 -8.25 7.46 5.43
C ASN A 74 -7.82 6.10 6.02
N LEU A 75 -6.60 5.64 5.69
CA LEU A 75 -6.05 4.39 6.20
C LEU A 75 -5.71 4.48 7.70
N THR A 76 -5.14 5.60 8.14
CA THR A 76 -4.70 5.80 9.54
C THR A 76 -5.87 5.87 10.52
N THR A 77 -7.09 6.20 10.07
CA THR A 77 -8.29 6.22 10.94
C THR A 77 -8.91 4.84 11.14
N LYS A 78 -8.33 3.78 10.58
CA LYS A 78 -8.86 2.40 10.64
C LYS A 78 -7.86 1.44 11.27
N GLN A 79 -8.34 0.27 11.64
CA GLN A 79 -7.47 -0.85 12.01
C GLN A 79 -6.98 -1.57 10.73
N PRO A 80 -5.67 -1.57 10.44
CA PRO A 80 -5.18 -2.15 9.20
C PRO A 80 -4.87 -3.64 9.35
N HIS A 81 -5.26 -4.42 8.35
CA HIS A 81 -4.80 -5.79 8.12
C HIS A 81 -4.09 -5.85 6.77
N TYR A 82 -2.98 -6.58 6.71
CA TYR A 82 -2.11 -6.60 5.53
C TYR A 82 -2.01 -8.00 4.94
N VAL A 83 -2.22 -8.12 3.63
CA VAL A 83 -1.94 -9.31 2.83
C VAL A 83 -0.83 -8.98 1.85
N ARG A 84 0.19 -9.83 1.77
CA ARG A 84 1.33 -9.68 0.86
C ARG A 84 1.26 -10.78 -0.21
N CYS A 85 0.99 -10.38 -1.45
CA CYS A 85 0.89 -11.31 -2.57
C CYS A 85 2.27 -11.46 -3.26
N ILE A 86 2.62 -12.69 -3.64
CA ILE A 86 3.86 -13.01 -4.37
C ILE A 86 3.48 -13.77 -5.64
N LYS A 87 3.98 -13.32 -6.79
CA LYS A 87 3.82 -14.02 -8.07
C LYS A 87 4.91 -15.09 -8.22
N PRO A 88 4.58 -16.38 -8.36
CA PRO A 88 5.61 -17.42 -8.36
C PRO A 88 6.39 -17.52 -9.68
N ASN A 89 5.81 -17.11 -10.82
CA ASN A 89 6.45 -17.09 -12.14
C ASN A 89 5.74 -16.10 -13.09
N GLU A 90 6.41 -15.68 -14.15
CA GLU A 90 5.84 -14.78 -15.18
C GLU A 90 4.81 -15.46 -16.09
N LEU A 91 4.97 -16.75 -16.34
CA LEU A 91 4.18 -17.52 -17.31
C LEU A 91 2.77 -17.90 -16.81
N LYS A 92 2.42 -17.50 -15.57
CA LYS A 92 1.16 -17.86 -14.91
C LYS A 92 0.91 -19.37 -14.83
N GLN A 93 1.98 -20.14 -14.81
CA GLN A 93 1.91 -21.60 -14.79
C GLN A 93 1.79 -22.11 -13.35
N PRO A 94 0.91 -23.10 -13.08
CA PRO A 94 0.85 -23.71 -11.77
C PRO A 94 2.14 -24.48 -11.48
N ARG A 95 2.52 -24.57 -10.20
CA ARG A 95 3.67 -25.37 -9.69
C ARG A 95 5.07 -24.94 -10.17
N ILE A 96 5.18 -23.87 -10.96
CA ILE A 96 6.47 -23.29 -11.31
C ILE A 96 6.81 -22.17 -10.34
N PHE A 97 8.02 -22.22 -9.78
CA PHE A 97 8.51 -21.23 -8.84
C PHE A 97 9.87 -20.71 -9.27
N GLU A 98 9.90 -19.46 -9.69
CA GLU A 98 11.11 -18.78 -10.14
C GLU A 98 11.74 -18.03 -8.95
N MET A 99 12.82 -18.61 -8.42
CA MET A 99 13.47 -18.11 -7.20
C MET A 99 13.97 -16.67 -7.36
N ALA A 100 14.59 -16.33 -8.50
CA ALA A 100 15.10 -14.99 -8.75
C ALA A 100 13.99 -13.94 -8.71
N LEU A 101 12.89 -14.19 -9.44
CA LEU A 101 11.71 -13.34 -9.44
C LEU A 101 11.17 -13.16 -8.02
N VAL A 102 10.92 -14.25 -7.29
CA VAL A 102 10.35 -14.19 -5.93
C VAL A 102 11.30 -13.48 -4.96
N GLN A 103 12.62 -13.69 -5.08
CA GLN A 103 13.61 -13.01 -4.26
C GLN A 103 13.55 -11.48 -4.46
N HIS A 104 13.36 -11.00 -5.69
CA HIS A 104 13.14 -9.57 -5.95
C HIS A 104 11.85 -9.07 -5.27
N GLN A 105 10.78 -9.86 -5.27
CA GLN A 105 9.52 -9.50 -4.60
C GLN A 105 9.64 -9.43 -3.09
N VAL A 106 10.33 -10.39 -2.48
CA VAL A 106 10.62 -10.39 -1.04
C VAL A 106 11.33 -9.10 -0.63
N ARG A 107 12.27 -8.60 -1.45
CA ARG A 107 12.98 -7.33 -1.21
C ARG A 107 12.05 -6.12 -1.37
N TYR A 108 11.33 -5.97 -2.49
CA TYR A 108 10.51 -4.78 -2.69
C TYR A 108 9.24 -4.75 -1.83
N LEU A 109 8.80 -5.87 -1.27
CA LEU A 109 7.74 -5.93 -0.27
C LEU A 109 8.24 -5.64 1.15
N GLY A 110 9.55 -5.57 1.37
CA GLY A 110 10.16 -5.32 2.69
C GLY A 110 9.86 -6.42 3.70
N LEU A 111 9.74 -7.68 3.24
CA LEU A 111 9.34 -8.79 4.12
C LEU A 111 10.42 -9.06 5.18
N LEU A 112 11.70 -9.00 4.82
CA LEU A 112 12.81 -9.22 5.74
C LEU A 112 12.83 -8.17 6.86
N GLU A 113 12.65 -6.90 6.51
CA GLU A 113 12.56 -5.79 7.46
C GLU A 113 11.35 -5.98 8.38
N THR A 114 10.21 -6.39 7.83
CA THR A 114 9.01 -6.70 8.63
C THR A 114 9.27 -7.82 9.64
N VAL A 115 9.96 -8.89 9.23
CA VAL A 115 10.37 -9.97 10.15
C VAL A 115 11.36 -9.46 11.19
N ARG A 116 12.36 -8.66 10.80
CA ARG A 116 13.35 -8.08 11.73
C ARG A 116 12.69 -7.22 12.80
N VAL A 117 11.80 -6.30 12.42
CA VAL A 117 11.07 -5.45 13.37
C VAL A 117 10.24 -6.29 14.35
N ARG A 118 9.57 -7.35 13.87
CA ARG A 118 8.85 -8.28 14.76
C ARG A 118 9.78 -9.06 15.69
N ARG A 119 10.98 -9.43 15.22
CA ARG A 119 12.01 -10.14 15.98
C ARG A 119 12.81 -9.27 16.95
N CYS A 120 12.82 -7.94 16.81
CA CYS A 120 13.44 -7.05 17.79
C CYS A 120 12.68 -7.05 19.13
N GLY A 121 11.41 -7.49 19.14
CA GLY A 121 10.74 -7.93 20.36
C GLY A 121 10.86 -9.44 20.56
N PHE A 122 10.11 -10.01 21.50
CA PHE A 122 9.96 -11.46 21.58
C PHE A 122 9.20 -11.99 20.35
N CYS A 123 9.90 -12.77 19.51
CA CYS A 123 9.36 -13.37 18.27
C CYS A 123 8.17 -14.30 18.50
N PHE A 124 8.04 -14.81 19.72
CA PHE A 124 6.99 -15.72 20.13
C PHE A 124 6.32 -15.20 21.39
N ARG A 125 4.98 -15.24 21.42
CA ARG A 125 4.17 -14.87 22.57
C ARG A 125 3.00 -15.84 22.64
N LEU A 126 2.80 -16.43 23.80
CA LEU A 126 1.61 -17.21 24.15
C LEU A 126 1.05 -16.67 25.46
N SER A 127 -0.26 -16.77 25.64
CA SER A 127 -0.81 -16.60 26.98
C SER A 127 -0.31 -17.72 27.90
N TYR A 128 -0.18 -17.45 29.19
CA TYR A 128 0.22 -18.46 30.16
C TYR A 128 -0.67 -19.70 30.11
N SER A 129 -1.99 -19.53 29.93
CA SER A 129 -2.95 -20.63 29.79
C SER A 129 -2.64 -21.53 28.59
N GLN A 130 -2.38 -20.96 27.41
CA GLN A 130 -2.04 -21.71 26.20
C GLN A 130 -0.67 -22.38 26.31
N PHE A 131 0.31 -21.67 26.90
CA PHE A 131 1.64 -22.19 27.13
C PHE A 131 1.60 -23.42 28.06
N LEU A 132 0.95 -23.29 29.22
CA LEU A 132 0.82 -24.36 30.20
C LEU A 132 0.06 -25.55 29.62
N ALA A 133 -1.07 -25.32 28.94
CA ALA A 133 -1.84 -26.39 28.32
C ALA A 133 -1.01 -27.21 27.31
N ARG A 134 -0.11 -26.55 26.56
CA ARG A 134 0.75 -27.19 25.56
C ARG A 134 1.96 -27.89 26.17
N TYR A 135 2.58 -27.33 27.21
CA TYR A 135 3.89 -27.76 27.70
C TYR A 135 3.89 -28.41 29.09
N LYS A 136 2.74 -28.50 29.78
CA LYS A 136 2.65 -29.11 31.12
C LYS A 136 3.14 -30.56 31.19
N MET A 137 3.10 -31.30 30.09
CA MET A 137 3.57 -32.70 30.06
C MET A 137 5.11 -32.83 30.10
N LEU A 138 5.85 -31.74 29.92
CA LEU A 138 7.31 -31.75 29.94
C LEU A 138 7.91 -31.80 31.36
N SER A 139 7.10 -31.58 32.40
CA SER A 139 7.55 -31.64 33.79
C SER A 139 6.53 -32.42 34.63
N LEU A 140 7.04 -33.29 35.49
CA LEU A 140 6.23 -34.05 36.44
C LEU A 140 5.53 -33.16 37.48
N GLN A 141 5.99 -31.91 37.66
CA GLN A 141 5.38 -30.95 38.59
C GLN A 141 4.15 -30.25 37.99
N THR A 142 4.08 -30.16 36.67
CA THR A 142 2.98 -29.50 35.94
C THR A 142 2.01 -30.52 35.34
N TRP A 143 2.45 -31.77 35.15
CA TRP A 143 1.63 -32.90 34.72
C TRP A 143 0.99 -33.65 35.90
N PRO A 144 -0.23 -34.19 35.78
CA PRO A 144 -1.22 -33.98 34.71
C PRO A 144 -2.00 -32.68 34.88
N CYS A 145 -2.08 -32.17 36.09
CA CYS A 145 -2.81 -30.97 36.45
C CYS A 145 -1.87 -30.05 37.22
N TRP A 146 -1.83 -28.78 36.83
CA TRP A 146 -1.15 -27.76 37.60
C TRP A 146 -1.98 -27.41 38.84
N LEU A 147 -1.35 -27.49 40.02
CA LEU A 147 -1.99 -27.20 41.32
C LEU A 147 -1.57 -25.85 41.91
N GLY A 148 -0.71 -25.09 41.22
CA GLY A 148 -0.25 -23.79 41.67
C GLY A 148 -1.24 -22.65 41.39
N THR A 149 -1.02 -21.51 42.03
CA THR A 149 -1.84 -20.31 41.83
C THR A 149 -1.69 -19.74 40.42
N ALA A 150 -2.81 -19.28 39.84
CA ALA A 150 -2.80 -18.51 38.60
C ALA A 150 -2.25 -17.12 38.93
N VAL A 151 -1.06 -16.80 38.42
CA VAL A 151 -0.49 -15.45 38.49
C VAL A 151 -1.06 -14.60 37.37
#